data_AF-A0A2K3LXX3-F1
#
_entry.id   AF-A0A2K3LXX3-F1
#
_cell.length_a   1.000
_cell.length_b   1.000
_cell.length_c   1.000
_cell.angle_alpha   90.00
_cell.angle_beta   90.00
_cell.angle_gamma   90.00
#
_symmetry.space_group_name_H-M   'P 1'
#
loop_
_entity.id
_entity.type
_entity.pdbx_description
1 polymer ?
#
loop_
_entity_poly.entity_id
_entity_poly.type
_entity_poly.pdbx_seq_one_letter_code
_entity_poly.pdbx_strand_id
1 'polypeptide(L)'
;MRKQMLAIIDSHAVVLRMDFAGGHSLKEVLDAPNVMSMIKDTKAAQEVRILKEFYDMLSNDSSRACYGAKHVEVAHERLAVQTLLVADSLFRNADIPKRKKYVNLVNSVKDSGGSVHVFSSMHASGEQLEQISGIAAILRFPLPDLEDIEM
;
A
#
# COMPACT_ATOMS: atom_id res chain seq x y z
N MET A 1 -25.02 45.21 -17.91
CA MET A 1 -25.97 44.39 -18.70
C MET A 1 -25.47 42.96 -18.67
N ARG A 2 -26.12 42.00 -17.98
CA ARG A 2 -27.15 41.07 -18.52
C ARG A 2 -26.64 40.35 -19.80
N LYS A 3 -26.64 39.03 -20.01
CA LYS A 3 -27.36 37.90 -19.38
C LYS A 3 -26.81 36.57 -19.99
N GLN A 4 -26.80 35.51 -19.17
CA GLN A 4 -26.98 34.06 -19.41
C GLN A 4 -27.10 33.46 -20.83
N MET A 5 -26.52 32.25 -20.99
CA MET A 5 -27.12 31.08 -21.69
C MET A 5 -26.43 29.82 -21.15
N LEU A 6 -27.01 29.12 -20.16
CA LEU A 6 -27.94 27.98 -20.25
C LEU A 6 -27.23 26.64 -19.97
N ALA A 7 -27.94 25.82 -19.20
CA ALA A 7 -27.46 24.70 -18.39
C ALA A 7 -27.46 23.35 -19.13
N ILE A 8 -27.25 22.28 -18.33
CA ILE A 8 -27.40 20.83 -18.59
C ILE A 8 -26.03 20.22 -18.99
N ILE A 9 -25.39 19.35 -18.20
CA ILE A 9 -25.82 18.00 -17.80
C ILE A 9 -25.31 17.64 -16.40
N ASP A 10 -26.23 17.05 -15.65
CA ASP A 10 -26.12 16.33 -14.39
C ASP A 10 -25.07 15.20 -14.46
N SER A 11 -23.99 15.29 -13.70
CA SER A 11 -23.07 14.18 -13.35
C SER A 11 -22.17 14.66 -12.22
N HIS A 12 -22.08 13.90 -11.13
CA HIS A 12 -21.29 14.20 -9.94
C HIS A 12 -19.77 14.32 -10.22
N ALA A 13 -19.33 15.44 -10.79
CA ALA A 13 -17.92 15.76 -10.98
C ALA A 13 -17.55 16.94 -10.06
N VAL A 14 -16.95 16.62 -8.91
CA VAL A 14 -16.27 17.62 -8.09
C VAL A 14 -14.94 17.93 -8.77
N VAL A 15 -14.84 19.10 -9.40
CA VAL A 15 -13.59 19.58 -9.99
C VAL A 15 -12.73 20.17 -8.88
N LEU A 16 -11.76 19.40 -8.38
CA LEU A 16 -10.71 19.90 -7.50
C LEU A 16 -9.59 20.48 -8.36
N ARG A 17 -9.35 21.79 -8.21
CA ARG A 17 -8.24 22.49 -8.85
C ARG A 17 -6.96 22.12 -8.10
N MET A 18 -6.02 21.44 -8.77
CA MET A 18 -4.68 21.15 -8.24
C MET A 18 -3.69 22.15 -8.83
N ASP A 19 -3.17 23.05 -8.01
CA ASP A 19 -2.01 23.85 -8.36
C ASP A 19 -0.76 22.98 -8.20
N PHE A 20 -0.14 22.61 -9.32
CA PHE A 20 1.05 21.75 -9.34
C PHE A 20 2.30 22.57 -9.02
N ALA A 21 2.69 22.59 -7.76
CA ALA A 21 4.00 23.06 -7.31
C ALA A 21 4.60 22.04 -6.32
N GLY A 22 5.51 21.20 -6.82
CA GLY A 22 6.55 20.53 -6.04
C GLY A 22 6.12 19.45 -5.03
N GLY A 23 6.20 18.18 -5.43
CA GLY A 23 6.69 17.04 -4.62
C GLY A 23 6.02 16.63 -3.30
N HIS A 24 5.09 17.40 -2.74
CA HIS A 24 4.59 17.21 -1.36
C HIS A 24 3.07 17.16 -1.21
N SER A 25 2.30 17.22 -2.31
CA SER A 25 0.85 17.44 -2.23
C SER A 25 0.02 16.19 -1.86
N LEU A 26 0.48 14.96 -2.10
CA LEU A 26 -0.34 13.77 -1.81
C LEU A 26 -0.38 13.35 -0.34
N LYS A 27 0.61 13.74 0.49
CA LYS A 27 0.49 13.57 1.95
C LYS A 27 -0.71 14.36 2.48
N GLU A 28 -0.95 15.57 1.96
CA GLU A 28 -2.11 16.39 2.35
C GLU A 28 -3.44 15.85 1.85
N VAL A 29 -3.48 15.21 0.68
CA VAL A 29 -4.74 14.64 0.13
C VAL A 29 -5.18 13.40 0.91
N LEU A 30 -4.24 12.60 1.40
CA LEU A 30 -4.54 11.43 2.24
C LEU A 30 -4.84 11.81 3.70
N ASP A 31 -4.28 12.91 4.20
CA ASP A 31 -4.52 13.40 5.57
C ASP A 31 -5.72 14.34 5.67
N ALA A 32 -6.37 14.68 4.55
CA ALA A 32 -7.58 15.47 4.54
C ALA A 32 -8.72 14.71 5.27
N PRO A 33 -9.24 15.22 6.40
CA PRO A 33 -10.31 14.57 7.16
C PRO A 33 -11.59 14.39 6.32
N ASN A 34 -11.73 15.19 5.26
CA ASN A 34 -12.84 15.17 4.32
C ASN A 34 -12.85 13.92 3.43
N VAL A 35 -11.69 13.32 3.16
CA VAL A 35 -11.57 12.07 2.38
C VAL A 35 -11.80 10.87 3.30
N MET A 36 -11.27 10.91 4.53
CA MET A 36 -11.49 9.87 5.54
C MET A 36 -12.94 9.75 6.02
N SER A 37 -13.74 10.82 6.01
CA SER A 37 -15.16 10.76 6.44
C SER A 37 -16.13 10.36 5.32
N MET A 38 -15.74 10.46 4.05
CA MET A 38 -16.56 10.07 2.90
C MET A 38 -16.31 8.64 2.41
N ILE A 39 -15.17 8.05 2.77
CA ILE A 39 -14.86 6.68 2.43
C ILE A 39 -15.51 5.76 3.48
N LYS A 40 -16.79 5.44 3.26
CA LYS A 40 -17.46 4.28 3.89
C LYS A 40 -16.53 3.07 3.83
N ASP A 41 -16.53 2.25 4.87
CA ASP A 41 -15.81 0.97 5.02
C ASP A 41 -15.68 0.18 3.71
N THR A 42 -14.67 0.53 2.92
CA THR A 42 -14.39 -0.06 1.62
C THR A 42 -12.99 -0.63 1.69
N LYS A 43 -12.75 -1.68 0.91
CA LYS A 43 -11.46 -2.36 0.85
C LYS A 43 -10.31 -1.37 0.57
N ALA A 44 -10.54 -0.37 -0.27
CA ALA A 44 -9.58 0.71 -0.56
C ALA A 44 -9.23 1.55 0.68
N ALA A 45 -10.20 1.84 1.57
CA ALA A 45 -9.93 2.56 2.82
C ALA A 45 -9.00 1.77 3.74
N GLN A 46 -9.20 0.45 3.82
CA GLN A 46 -8.35 -0.43 4.61
C GLN A 46 -6.93 -0.50 4.03
N GLU A 47 -6.80 -0.61 2.71
CA GLU A 47 -5.52 -0.59 2.01
C GLU A 47 -4.73 0.70 2.32
N VAL A 48 -5.38 1.86 2.22
CA VAL A 48 -4.74 3.16 2.55
C VAL A 48 -4.30 3.23 4.00
N ARG A 49 -5.14 2.76 4.95
CA ARG A 49 -4.81 2.76 6.39
C ARG A 49 -3.60 1.89 6.69
N ILE A 50 -3.55 0.69 6.12
CA ILE A 50 -2.45 -0.27 6.35
C ILE A 50 -1.16 0.22 5.71
N LEU A 51 -1.24 0.85 4.54
CA LEU A 51 -0.07 1.45 3.91
C LEU A 51 0.47 2.62 4.75
N LYS A 52 -0.41 3.47 5.30
CA LYS A 52 -0.03 4.53 6.23
C LYS A 52 0.64 3.96 7.48
N GLU A 53 0.07 2.91 8.07
CA GLU A 53 0.64 2.20 9.22
C GLU A 53 2.03 1.64 8.93
N PHE A 54 2.25 1.07 7.74
CA PHE A 54 3.57 0.62 7.30
C PHE A 54 4.58 1.77 7.25
N TYR A 55 4.23 2.91 6.66
CA TYR A 55 5.13 4.08 6.60
C TYR A 55 5.38 4.70 7.98
N ASP A 56 4.35 4.74 8.83
CA ASP A 56 4.48 5.20 10.21
C ASP A 56 5.41 4.28 11.02
N MET A 57 5.33 2.95 10.81
CA MET A 57 6.29 2.01 11.40
C MET A 57 7.69 2.20 10.85
N LEU A 58 7.87 2.32 9.54
CA LEU A 58 9.20 2.55 8.95
C LEU A 58 9.86 3.83 9.48
N SER A 59 9.06 4.87 9.76
CA SER A 59 9.57 6.15 10.29
C SER A 59 9.84 6.13 11.79
N ASN A 60 9.06 5.38 12.58
CA ASN A 60 9.20 5.35 14.04
C ASN A 60 10.11 4.22 14.54
N ASP A 61 10.07 3.07 13.86
CA ASP A 61 10.77 1.84 14.23
C ASP A 61 11.09 1.03 12.97
N SER A 62 12.18 1.40 12.28
CA SER A 62 12.62 0.76 11.02
C SER A 62 12.78 -0.76 11.16
N SER A 63 13.17 -1.22 12.35
CA SER A 63 13.37 -2.63 12.64
C SER A 63 12.07 -3.45 12.65
N ARG A 64 10.90 -2.80 12.66
CA ARG A 64 9.57 -3.44 12.66
C ARG A 64 8.84 -3.38 11.32
N ALA A 65 9.47 -2.85 10.28
CA ALA A 65 8.90 -2.81 8.94
C ALA A 65 9.97 -3.23 7.93
N CYS A 66 9.61 -4.11 6.99
CA CYS A 66 10.53 -4.51 5.93
C CYS A 66 9.85 -4.51 4.57
N TYR A 67 10.63 -4.33 3.51
CA TYR A 67 10.15 -4.33 2.13
C TYR A 67 11.12 -5.06 1.21
N GLY A 68 10.61 -5.59 0.10
CA GLY A 68 11.38 -6.42 -0.82
C GLY A 68 11.27 -7.92 -0.53
N ALA A 69 11.36 -8.72 -1.60
CA ALA A 69 11.08 -10.15 -1.53
C ALA A 69 12.00 -10.90 -0.56
N LYS A 70 13.31 -10.60 -0.57
CA LYS A 70 14.31 -11.23 0.32
C LYS A 70 14.02 -10.93 1.79
N HIS A 71 13.83 -9.66 2.15
CA HIS A 71 13.59 -9.27 3.54
C HIS A 71 12.28 -9.86 4.09
N VAL A 72 11.24 -9.86 3.27
CA VAL A 72 9.94 -10.45 3.66
C VAL A 72 10.04 -11.96 3.80
N GLU A 73 10.81 -12.65 2.96
CA GLU A 73 11.07 -14.09 3.10
C GLU A 73 11.78 -14.41 4.40
N VAL A 74 12.85 -13.68 4.75
CA VAL A 74 13.58 -13.91 6.00
C VAL A 74 12.73 -13.55 7.23
N ALA A 75 11.95 -12.47 7.14
CA ALA A 75 10.99 -12.13 8.19
C ALA A 75 9.92 -13.22 8.38
N HIS A 76 9.49 -13.84 7.28
CA HIS A 76 8.54 -14.95 7.30
C HIS A 76 9.14 -16.23 7.89
N GLU A 77 10.38 -16.57 7.53
CA GLU A 77 11.12 -17.70 8.11
C GLU A 77 11.27 -17.57 9.64
N ARG A 78 11.37 -16.34 10.14
CA ARG A 78 11.41 -16.04 11.58
C ARG A 78 10.03 -15.89 12.23
N LEU A 79 8.94 -16.13 11.50
CA LEU A 79 7.55 -15.96 11.96
C LEU A 79 7.25 -14.54 12.50
N ALA A 80 7.98 -13.55 11.99
CA ALA A 80 7.86 -12.17 12.43
C ALA A 80 6.78 -11.39 11.69
N VAL A 81 6.26 -11.90 10.56
CA VAL A 81 5.27 -11.20 9.74
C VAL A 81 3.92 -11.10 10.47
N GLN A 82 3.50 -9.86 10.74
CA GLN A 82 2.15 -9.56 11.24
C GLN A 82 1.19 -9.33 10.08
N THR A 83 1.57 -8.40 9.20
CA THR A 83 0.74 -7.94 8.08
C THR A 83 1.59 -7.90 6.84
N LEU A 84 1.22 -8.69 5.83
CA LEU A 84 1.86 -8.71 4.52
C LEU A 84 1.07 -7.83 3.54
N LEU A 85 1.78 -6.93 2.86
CA LEU A 85 1.27 -6.07 1.80
C LEU A 85 1.85 -6.57 0.47
N VAL A 86 1.00 -6.87 -0.52
CA VAL A 86 1.43 -7.35 -1.84
C VAL A 86 0.66 -6.65 -2.95
N ALA A 87 1.36 -6.13 -3.96
CA ALA A 87 0.73 -5.56 -5.16
C ALA A 87 0.21 -6.67 -6.09
N ASP A 88 -0.96 -6.46 -6.71
CA ASP A 88 -1.57 -7.45 -7.60
C ASP A 88 -0.75 -7.70 -8.89
N SER A 89 0.05 -6.70 -9.29
CA SER A 89 0.98 -6.78 -10.42
C SER A 89 2.01 -7.91 -10.26
N LEU A 90 2.43 -8.22 -9.03
CA LEU A 90 3.36 -9.31 -8.75
C LEU A 90 2.78 -10.68 -9.10
N PHE A 91 1.45 -10.83 -9.09
CA PHE A 91 0.79 -12.06 -9.53
C PHE A 91 0.56 -12.13 -11.05
N ARG A 92 0.50 -10.99 -11.73
CA ARG A 92 0.30 -10.91 -13.19
C ARG A 92 1.58 -11.14 -13.99
N ASN A 93 2.74 -11.24 -13.33
CA ASN A 93 4.03 -11.40 -14.00
C ASN A 93 4.08 -12.67 -14.86
N ALA A 94 4.69 -12.60 -16.05
CA ALA A 94 4.74 -13.70 -17.02
C ALA A 94 5.55 -14.92 -16.52
N ASP A 95 6.39 -14.68 -15.52
CA ASP A 95 7.28 -15.66 -14.92
C ASP A 95 6.53 -16.59 -13.93
N ILE A 96 6.14 -17.77 -14.41
CA ILE A 96 5.40 -18.81 -13.67
C ILE A 96 6.08 -19.19 -12.33
N PRO A 97 7.40 -19.46 -12.24
CA PRO A 97 8.04 -19.79 -10.97
C PRO A 97 7.98 -18.65 -9.94
N LYS A 98 8.16 -17.39 -10.36
CA LYS A 98 8.01 -16.24 -9.44
C LYS A 98 6.58 -16.11 -8.91
N ARG A 99 5.59 -16.29 -9.78
CA ARG A 99 4.17 -16.28 -9.37
C ARG A 99 3.88 -17.33 -8.31
N LYS A 100 4.35 -18.57 -8.52
CA LYS A 100 4.19 -19.65 -7.52
C LYS A 100 4.86 -19.30 -6.20
N LYS A 101 6.03 -18.66 -6.22
CA LYS A 101 6.73 -18.22 -5.02
C LYS A 101 5.89 -17.26 -4.17
N TYR A 102 5.34 -16.20 -4.79
CA TYR A 102 4.49 -15.23 -4.07
C TYR A 102 3.17 -15.84 -3.58
N VAL A 103 2.54 -16.72 -4.37
CA VAL A 103 1.33 -17.43 -3.92
C VAL A 103 1.62 -18.31 -2.71
N ASN A 104 2.74 -19.05 -2.73
CA ASN A 104 3.16 -19.87 -1.60
C ASN A 104 3.47 -19.03 -0.36
N LEU A 105 4.15 -17.88 -0.54
CA LEU A 105 4.45 -16.95 0.55
C LEU A 105 3.16 -16.41 1.20
N VAL A 106 2.19 -15.98 0.38
CA VAL A 106 0.89 -15.50 0.87
C VAL A 106 0.16 -16.57 1.67
N ASN A 107 0.13 -17.81 1.18
CA ASN A 107 -0.51 -18.91 1.90
C ASN A 107 0.23 -19.21 3.21
N SER A 108 1.56 -19.27 3.18
CA SER A 108 2.37 -19.58 4.35
C SER A 108 2.26 -18.49 5.44
N VAL A 109 2.16 -17.22 5.06
CA VAL A 109 1.91 -16.11 6.02
C VAL A 109 0.53 -16.28 6.68
N LYS A 110 -0.51 -16.63 5.90
CA LYS A 110 -1.85 -16.91 6.46
C LYS A 110 -1.83 -18.10 7.42
N ASP A 111 -1.13 -19.17 7.06
CA ASP A 111 -0.98 -20.36 7.91
C ASP A 111 -0.23 -20.04 9.21
N SER A 112 0.70 -19.07 9.16
CA SER A 112 1.44 -18.55 10.33
C SER A 112 0.62 -17.55 11.18
N GLY A 113 -0.66 -17.33 10.83
CA GLY A 113 -1.57 -16.41 11.50
C GLY A 113 -1.33 -14.93 11.17
N GLY A 114 -0.58 -14.64 10.10
CA GLY A 114 -0.40 -13.27 9.59
C GLY A 114 -1.58 -12.83 8.72
N SER A 115 -1.86 -11.52 8.70
CA SER A 115 -2.84 -10.92 7.82
C SER A 115 -2.21 -10.61 6.46
N VAL A 116 -2.94 -10.84 5.36
CA VAL A 116 -2.45 -10.53 4.01
C VAL A 116 -3.40 -9.58 3.30
N HIS A 117 -2.86 -8.49 2.79
CA HIS A 117 -3.58 -7.48 2.02
C HIS A 117 -3.00 -7.38 0.62
N VAL A 118 -3.85 -7.61 -0.37
CA VAL A 118 -3.50 -7.51 -1.78
C VAL A 118 -4.00 -6.17 -2.32
N PHE A 119 -3.05 -5.31 -2.70
CA PHE A 119 -3.26 -3.96 -3.20
C PHE A 119 -3.44 -3.97 -4.71
N SER A 120 -4.44 -3.24 -5.21
CA SER A 120 -4.58 -3.05 -6.65
C SER A 120 -3.61 -2.00 -7.16
N SER A 121 -2.81 -2.37 -8.15
CA SER A 121 -1.98 -1.49 -8.98
C SER A 121 -2.76 -0.34 -9.64
N MET A 122 -4.09 -0.45 -9.75
CA MET A 122 -4.97 0.62 -10.24
C MET A 122 -5.34 1.66 -9.17
N HIS A 123 -4.98 1.42 -7.91
CA HIS A 123 -5.23 2.34 -6.80
C HIS A 123 -3.92 3.01 -6.36
N ALA A 124 -4.02 4.26 -5.90
CA ALA A 124 -2.86 5.05 -5.49
C ALA A 124 -1.99 4.34 -4.43
N SER A 125 -2.61 3.61 -3.50
CA SER A 125 -1.87 2.83 -2.50
C SER A 125 -1.09 1.65 -3.10
N GLY A 126 -1.61 1.02 -4.17
CA GLY A 126 -0.89 -0.02 -4.89
C GLY A 126 0.28 0.52 -5.71
N GLU A 127 0.10 1.66 -6.37
CA GLU A 127 1.19 2.35 -7.08
C GLU A 127 2.33 2.72 -6.12
N GLN A 128 2.02 3.22 -4.93
CA GLN A 128 3.04 3.49 -3.91
C GLN A 128 3.76 2.24 -3.41
N LEU A 129 3.04 1.13 -3.23
CA LEU A 129 3.65 -0.12 -2.84
C LEU A 129 4.60 -0.64 -3.93
N GLU A 130 4.24 -0.49 -5.20
CA GLU A 130 5.10 -0.85 -6.34
C GLU A 130 6.40 -0.03 -6.39
N GLN A 131 6.34 1.26 -6.04
CA GLN A 131 7.53 2.12 -5.99
C GLN A 131 8.59 1.62 -4.99
N ILE A 132 8.18 0.91 -3.94
CA ILE A 132 9.08 0.37 -2.89
C ILE A 132 9.36 -1.14 -3.04
N SER A 133 9.03 -1.75 -4.19
CA SER A 133 9.26 -3.16 -4.63
C SER A 133 8.00 -3.99 -4.91
N GLY A 134 6.82 -3.49 -4.56
CA GLY A 134 5.54 -4.20 -4.71
C GLY A 134 5.24 -5.20 -3.58
N ILE A 135 6.17 -5.44 -2.66
CA ILE A 135 5.97 -6.32 -1.51
C ILE A 135 6.57 -5.71 -0.24
N ALA A 136 5.79 -5.69 0.84
CA ALA A 136 6.20 -5.18 2.13
C ALA A 136 5.54 -5.95 3.27
N ALA A 137 6.12 -5.87 4.47
CA ALA A 137 5.58 -6.49 5.66
C ALA A 137 5.77 -5.60 6.90
N ILE A 138 4.74 -5.59 7.75
CA ILE A 138 4.80 -5.08 9.12
C ILE A 138 5.08 -6.27 10.04
N LEU A 139 6.02 -6.10 10.96
CA LEU A 139 6.52 -7.15 11.82
C LEU A 139 5.93 -7.06 13.25
N ARG A 140 5.69 -8.23 13.83
CA ARG A 140 5.19 -8.41 15.21
C ARG A 140 6.23 -7.97 16.24
N PHE A 141 7.51 -8.15 15.93
CA PHE A 141 8.63 -7.80 16.78
C PHE A 141 9.78 -7.26 15.93
N PRO A 142 10.66 -6.41 16.51
CA PRO A 142 11.79 -5.83 15.79
C PRO A 142 12.78 -6.91 15.35
N LEU A 143 13.23 -6.82 14.09
CA LEU A 143 14.25 -7.67 13.49
C LEU A 143 15.41 -6.78 12.99
N PRO A 144 16.37 -6.42 13.85
CA PRO A 144 17.50 -5.56 13.47
C PRO A 144 18.39 -6.20 12.39
N ASP A 145 18.50 -7.54 12.38
CA ASP A 145 19.32 -8.27 11.42
C ASP A 145 18.83 -8.19 9.96
N LEU A 146 17.66 -7.61 9.69
CA LEU A 146 17.14 -7.46 8.32
C LEU A 146 17.86 -6.36 7.55
N GLU A 147 18.40 -5.35 8.23
CA GLU A 147 19.13 -4.24 7.58
C GLU A 147 20.47 -4.70 6.99
N ASP A 148 21.05 -5.78 7.52
CA ASP A 148 22.32 -6.38 7.06
C ASP A 148 22.14 -7.34 5.86
N ILE A 149 20.91 -7.59 5.43
CA ILE A 149 20.64 -8.48 4.28
C ILE A 149 20.80 -7.67 3.00
N GLU A 150 21.92 -7.85 2.30
CA GLU A 150 22.20 -7.12 1.06
C GLU A 150 21.05 -7.27 0.04
N MET A 151 20.52 -6.11 -0.38
CA MET A 151 19.48 -5.94 -1.40
C MET A 151 19.80 -6.69 -2.69
#